data_AF-A0A2A2HR12-F1
#
_entry.id   AF-A0A2A2HR12-F1
#
_cell.length_a   1.000
_cell.length_b   1.000
_cell.length_c   1.000
_cell.angle_alpha   90.00
_cell.angle_beta   90.00
_cell.angle_gamma   90.00
#
_symmetry.space_group_name_H-M   'P 1'
#
loop_
_entity.id
_entity.type
_entity.pdbx_description
1 polymer ?
#
loop_
_entity_poly.entity_id
_entity_poly.type
_entity_poly.pdbx_seq_one_letter_code
_entity_poly.pdbx_strand_id
1 'polypeptide(L)'
;MIVMAQDVKPTRSELIELKKKIKLSESGHKLLKMKRDGLILEFFKILNEARNVRTELDAAYLNAAEKINLASAVNGMVAVKSTAFTAKESPEIQLSGHNIMGVVVPKISSTGVRKSLIDRGYGIVGTNSYIDESADAYEDLVEKIITAAELETTMKRLLNEIEKTKRRVNALEFKVIPDLIATMKYIRFTLEEMEREGTSRLKRVKERMKNQA
;
A
#
# COMPACT_ATOMS: atom_id res chain seq x y z
N MET A 1 8.20 14.07 19.45
CA MET A 1 8.90 15.26 19.97
C MET A 1 9.73 15.86 18.86
N ILE A 2 9.27 16.97 18.27
CA ILE A 2 10.08 17.76 17.34
C ILE A 2 10.79 18.77 18.22
N VAL A 3 12.07 18.50 18.52
CA VAL A 3 12.91 19.39 19.31
C VAL A 3 13.19 20.61 18.44
N MET A 4 12.60 21.74 18.78
CA MET A 4 12.88 23.02 18.13
C MET A 4 14.32 23.44 18.40
N ALA A 5 14.88 24.28 17.53
CA ALA A 5 16.27 24.74 17.55
C ALA A 5 16.76 25.33 18.90
N GLN A 6 15.85 25.61 19.85
CA GLN A 6 16.16 26.11 21.18
C GLN A 6 16.58 25.06 22.21
N ASP A 7 16.29 23.76 22.01
CA ASP A 7 16.52 22.74 23.04
C ASP A 7 17.86 21.98 22.91
N VAL A 8 18.64 22.25 21.86
CA VAL A 8 19.91 21.54 21.64
C VAL A 8 21.07 22.37 22.17
N LYS A 9 21.83 21.80 23.11
CA LYS A 9 23.03 22.44 23.66
C LYS A 9 24.09 22.60 22.55
N PRO A 10 24.59 23.82 22.27
CA PRO A 10 25.52 24.06 21.18
C PRO A 10 26.90 23.51 21.55
N THR A 11 27.15 22.25 21.21
CA THR A 11 28.45 21.59 21.41
C THR A 11 28.98 21.01 20.10
N ARG A 12 30.31 20.85 20.00
CA ARG A 12 30.93 20.25 18.81
C ARG A 12 30.45 18.81 18.57
N SER A 13 30.15 18.06 19.62
CA SER A 13 29.62 16.69 19.54
C SER A 13 28.24 16.66 18.86
N GLU A 14 27.31 17.51 19.31
CA GLU A 14 25.98 17.66 18.71
C GLU A 14 26.05 18.06 17.23
N LEU A 15 27.00 18.92 16.85
CA LEU A 15 27.21 19.30 15.46
C LEU A 15 27.64 18.11 14.57
N ILE A 16 28.45 17.20 15.11
CA ILE A 16 28.85 15.97 14.39
C ILE A 16 27.65 15.03 14.24
N GLU A 17 26.83 14.88 15.29
CA GLU A 17 25.62 14.06 15.24
C GLU A 17 24.59 14.60 14.25
N LEU A 18 24.34 15.90 14.24
CA LEU A 18 23.46 16.55 13.27
C LEU A 18 23.93 16.35 11.83
N LYS A 19 25.23 16.47 11.55
CA LYS A 19 25.79 16.17 10.22
C LYS A 19 25.53 14.73 9.79
N LYS A 20 25.73 13.76 10.70
CA LYS A 20 25.42 12.35 10.43
C LYS A 20 23.93 12.16 10.16
N LYS A 21 23.08 12.80 10.94
CA LYS A 21 21.61 12.73 10.80
C LYS A 21 21.12 13.31 9.48
N ILE A 22 21.65 14.46 9.05
CA ILE A 22 21.34 15.06 7.73
C ILE A 22 21.70 14.09 6.61
N LYS A 23 22.93 13.56 6.61
CA LYS A 23 23.38 12.60 5.58
C LYS A 23 22.52 11.34 5.54
N LEU A 24 22.12 10.83 6.71
CA LEU A 24 21.20 9.70 6.83
C LEU A 24 19.81 10.03 6.28
N SER A 25 19.28 11.22 6.59
CA SER A 25 17.98 11.69 6.09
C SER A 25 17.98 11.89 4.58
N GLU A 26 19.05 12.44 3.99
CA GLU A 26 19.21 12.57 2.54
C GLU A 26 19.25 11.20 1.84
N SER A 27 20.01 10.26 2.41
CA SER A 27 20.08 8.88 1.90
C SER A 27 18.72 8.19 1.99
N GLY A 28 18.03 8.33 3.13
CA GLY A 28 16.68 7.81 3.34
C GLY A 28 15.66 8.42 2.39
N HIS A 29 15.74 9.72 2.11
CA HIS A 29 14.88 10.38 1.12
C HIS A 29 15.07 9.78 -0.27
N LYS A 30 16.32 9.58 -0.72
CA LYS A 30 16.62 8.96 -2.01
C LYS A 30 16.05 7.53 -2.11
N LEU A 31 16.24 6.72 -1.07
CA LEU A 31 15.72 5.34 -1.04
C LEU A 31 14.20 5.29 -1.06
N LEU A 32 13.53 6.13 -0.26
CA LEU A 32 12.07 6.19 -0.24
C LEU A 32 11.48 6.71 -1.56
N LYS A 33 12.17 7.63 -2.23
CA LYS A 33 11.80 8.10 -3.57
C LYS A 33 11.86 6.94 -4.58
N MET A 34 12.94 6.15 -4.57
CA MET A 34 13.07 4.97 -5.41
C MET A 34 12.00 3.91 -5.11
N LYS A 35 11.73 3.63 -3.81
CA LYS A 35 10.65 2.71 -3.41
C LYS A 35 9.30 3.18 -3.93
N ARG A 36 8.99 4.48 -3.80
CA ARG A 36 7.76 5.08 -4.30
C ARG A 36 7.62 4.88 -5.81
N ASP A 37 8.66 5.20 -6.57
CA ASP A 37 8.62 5.13 -8.03
C ASP A 37 8.47 3.67 -8.49
N GLY A 38 9.13 2.71 -7.83
CA GLY A 38 8.94 1.28 -8.07
C GLY A 38 7.53 0.78 -7.76
N LEU A 39 6.94 1.21 -6.64
CA LEU A 39 5.56 0.89 -6.29
C LEU A 39 4.55 1.48 -7.28
N ILE A 40 4.80 2.68 -7.80
CA ILE A 40 3.95 3.32 -8.81
C ILE A 40 3.96 2.50 -10.11
N LEU A 41 5.14 2.03 -10.54
CA LEU A 41 5.25 1.18 -11.73
C LEU A 41 4.46 -0.12 -11.58
N GLU A 42 4.60 -0.81 -10.44
CA GLU A 42 3.83 -2.04 -10.18
C GLU A 42 2.32 -1.75 -10.08
N PHE A 43 1.93 -0.64 -9.46
CA PHE A 43 0.54 -0.22 -9.40
C PHE A 43 -0.07 -0.05 -10.80
N PHE A 44 0.62 0.59 -11.74
CA PHE A 44 0.11 0.76 -13.11
C PHE A 44 0.02 -0.56 -13.88
N LYS A 45 0.91 -1.53 -13.63
CA LYS A 45 0.80 -2.87 -14.22
C LYS A 45 -0.49 -3.56 -13.76
N ILE A 46 -0.72 -3.58 -12.46
CA ILE A 46 -1.91 -4.20 -11.85
C ILE A 46 -3.18 -3.45 -12.23
N LEU A 47 -3.12 -2.13 -12.39
CA LEU A 47 -4.26 -1.33 -12.85
C LEU A 47 -4.73 -1.74 -14.25
N ASN A 48 -3.79 -2.01 -15.16
CA ASN A 48 -4.12 -2.47 -16.51
C ASN A 48 -4.73 -3.88 -16.48
N GLU A 49 -4.18 -4.78 -15.66
CA GLU A 49 -4.73 -6.12 -15.45
C GLU A 49 -6.15 -6.07 -14.86
N ALA A 50 -6.35 -5.25 -13.84
CA ALA A 50 -7.65 -5.06 -13.20
C ALA A 50 -8.71 -4.48 -14.15
N ARG A 51 -8.32 -3.62 -15.10
CA ARG A 51 -9.23 -3.13 -16.15
C ARG A 51 -9.71 -4.25 -17.05
N ASN A 52 -8.82 -5.14 -17.48
CA ASN A 52 -9.18 -6.28 -18.32
C ASN A 52 -10.12 -7.24 -17.57
N VAL A 53 -9.76 -7.60 -16.33
CA VAL A 53 -10.59 -8.46 -15.49
C VAL A 53 -11.96 -7.83 -15.24
N ARG A 54 -12.02 -6.51 -15.06
CA ARG A 54 -13.30 -5.81 -14.89
C ARG A 54 -14.20 -5.93 -16.12
N THR A 55 -13.64 -5.71 -17.32
CA THR A 55 -14.42 -5.88 -18.56
C THR A 55 -14.90 -7.33 -18.75
N GLU A 56 -14.07 -8.31 -18.38
CA GLU A 56 -14.43 -9.73 -18.46
C GLU A 56 -15.49 -10.14 -17.42
N LEU A 57 -15.47 -9.52 -16.24
CA LEU A 57 -16.47 -9.70 -15.19
C LEU A 57 -17.82 -9.10 -15.61
N ASP A 58 -17.81 -7.88 -16.16
CA ASP A 58 -19.04 -7.23 -16.64
C ASP A 58 -19.69 -8.06 -17.76
N ALA A 59 -18.89 -8.60 -18.69
CA ALA A 59 -19.38 -9.52 -19.73
C ALA A 59 -19.93 -10.83 -19.16
N ALA A 60 -19.23 -11.43 -18.18
CA ALA A 60 -19.70 -12.65 -17.51
C ALA A 60 -21.00 -12.43 -16.73
N TYR A 61 -21.14 -11.26 -16.09
CA TYR A 61 -22.33 -10.88 -15.35
C TYR A 61 -23.54 -10.75 -16.28
N LEU A 62 -23.37 -10.09 -17.44
CA LEU A 62 -24.45 -9.99 -18.44
C LEU A 62 -24.88 -11.36 -18.95
N ASN A 63 -23.93 -12.25 -19.27
CA ASN A 63 -24.23 -13.60 -19.69
C ASN A 63 -24.97 -14.40 -18.59
N ALA A 64 -24.47 -14.38 -17.36
CA ALA A 64 -25.11 -15.07 -16.23
C ALA A 64 -26.53 -14.54 -15.96
N ALA A 65 -26.73 -13.22 -16.04
CA ALA A 65 -28.03 -12.58 -15.89
C ALA A 65 -29.01 -12.98 -17.01
N GLU A 66 -28.55 -13.09 -18.25
CA GLU A 66 -29.37 -13.58 -19.36
C GLU A 66 -29.78 -15.05 -19.16
N LYS A 67 -28.84 -15.91 -18.78
CA LYS A 67 -29.08 -17.34 -18.56
C LYS A 67 -30.09 -17.60 -17.45
N ILE A 68 -30.02 -16.90 -16.33
CA ILE A 68 -30.99 -17.05 -15.24
C ILE A 68 -32.37 -16.50 -15.61
N ASN A 69 -32.44 -15.45 -16.43
CA ASN A 69 -33.72 -14.92 -16.93
C ASN A 69 -34.41 -15.94 -17.85
N LEU A 70 -33.66 -16.59 -18.75
CA LEU A 70 -34.18 -17.67 -19.58
C LEU A 70 -34.64 -18.86 -18.74
N ALA A 71 -33.83 -19.31 -17.77
CA ALA A 71 -34.21 -20.39 -16.86
C ALA A 71 -35.48 -20.06 -16.07
N SER A 72 -35.61 -18.81 -15.60
CA SER A 72 -36.79 -18.33 -14.86
C SER A 72 -38.03 -18.20 -15.74
N ALA A 73 -37.88 -17.85 -17.02
CA ALA A 73 -38.99 -17.78 -17.97
C ALA A 73 -39.55 -19.17 -18.31
N VAL A 74 -38.69 -20.18 -18.41
CA VAL A 74 -39.09 -21.55 -18.77
C VAL A 74 -39.65 -22.32 -17.57
N ASN A 75 -38.96 -22.29 -16.42
CA ASN A 75 -39.31 -23.12 -15.26
C ASN A 75 -40.13 -22.40 -14.20
N GLY A 76 -40.28 -21.08 -14.34
CA GLY A 76 -40.81 -20.22 -13.28
C GLY A 76 -39.78 -19.94 -12.19
N MET A 77 -39.85 -18.72 -11.63
CA MET A 77 -38.89 -18.23 -10.63
C MET A 77 -38.85 -19.10 -9.35
N VAL A 78 -39.99 -19.68 -8.97
CA VAL A 78 -40.10 -20.52 -7.76
C VAL A 78 -39.28 -21.81 -7.90
N ALA A 79 -39.31 -22.44 -9.08
CA ALA A 79 -38.56 -23.66 -9.34
C ALA A 79 -37.06 -23.38 -9.29
N VAL A 80 -36.58 -22.36 -10.01
CA VAL A 80 -35.16 -21.95 -10.04
C VAL A 80 -34.64 -21.67 -8.63
N LYS A 81 -35.42 -20.93 -7.83
CA LYS A 81 -35.05 -20.61 -6.44
C LYS A 81 -34.98 -21.86 -5.56
N SER A 82 -35.94 -22.78 -5.72
CA SER A 82 -35.94 -24.05 -4.97
C SER A 82 -34.73 -24.91 -5.33
N THR A 83 -34.36 -24.96 -6.60
CA THR A 83 -33.16 -25.68 -7.05
C THR A 83 -31.88 -25.07 -6.47
N ALA A 84 -31.77 -23.74 -6.47
CA ALA A 84 -30.62 -23.03 -5.91
C ALA A 84 -30.40 -23.33 -4.42
N PHE A 85 -31.46 -23.51 -3.63
CA PHE A 85 -31.36 -23.89 -2.21
C PHE A 85 -30.84 -25.32 -1.97
N THR A 86 -30.80 -26.16 -3.01
CA THR A 86 -30.34 -27.55 -2.88
C THR A 86 -28.80 -27.64 -2.92
N ALA A 87 -28.11 -26.62 -3.42
CA ALA A 87 -26.65 -26.56 -3.42
C ALA A 87 -26.11 -26.47 -1.99
N LYS A 88 -25.53 -27.57 -1.49
CA LYS A 88 -25.06 -27.69 -0.09
C LYS A 88 -23.62 -27.22 0.14
N GLU A 89 -22.79 -27.23 -0.89
CA GLU A 89 -21.37 -26.89 -0.75
C GLU A 89 -21.14 -25.41 -1.01
N SER A 90 -20.39 -24.75 -0.13
CA SER A 90 -19.88 -23.40 -0.36
C SER A 90 -18.45 -23.50 -0.90
N PRO A 91 -18.04 -22.66 -1.85
CA PRO A 91 -16.66 -22.65 -2.34
C PRO A 91 -15.70 -22.35 -1.17
N GLU A 92 -14.61 -23.11 -1.10
CA GLU A 92 -13.60 -22.93 -0.05
C GLU A 92 -12.54 -21.95 -0.55
N ILE A 93 -12.38 -20.85 0.18
CA ILE A 93 -11.45 -19.76 -0.19
C ILE A 93 -10.20 -19.87 0.68
N GLN A 94 -9.07 -20.20 0.07
CA GLN A 94 -7.77 -20.21 0.73
C GLN A 94 -7.03 -18.90 0.46
N LEU A 95 -6.57 -18.24 1.53
CA LEU A 95 -5.89 -16.96 1.46
C LEU A 95 -4.40 -17.15 1.76
N SER A 96 -3.56 -16.74 0.81
CA SER A 96 -2.11 -16.71 0.94
C SER A 96 -1.59 -15.28 0.87
N GLY A 97 -0.36 -15.05 1.34
CA GLY A 97 0.29 -13.74 1.29
C GLY A 97 1.41 -13.72 0.26
N HIS A 98 1.37 -12.75 -0.66
CA HIS A 98 2.47 -12.46 -1.58
C HIS A 98 3.10 -11.09 -1.25
N ASN A 99 4.38 -10.89 -1.54
CA ASN A 99 5.09 -9.66 -1.20
C ASN A 99 5.52 -8.91 -2.46
N ILE A 100 5.00 -7.69 -2.63
CA ILE A 100 5.35 -6.78 -3.72
C ILE A 100 6.10 -5.59 -3.13
N MET A 101 7.42 -5.53 -3.32
CA MET A 101 8.29 -4.44 -2.86
C MET A 101 8.10 -4.04 -1.38
N GLY A 102 7.84 -5.02 -0.50
CA GLY A 102 7.63 -4.82 0.93
C GLY A 102 6.17 -4.61 1.34
N VAL A 103 5.22 -4.70 0.40
CA VAL A 103 3.78 -4.71 0.67
C VAL A 103 3.27 -6.14 0.60
N VAL A 104 2.76 -6.65 1.72
CA VAL A 104 2.07 -7.94 1.74
C VAL A 104 0.70 -7.75 1.11
N VAL A 105 0.40 -8.49 0.06
CA VAL A 105 -0.87 -8.47 -0.68
C VAL A 105 -1.51 -9.87 -0.59
N PRO A 106 -2.84 -9.96 -0.49
CA PRO A 106 -3.51 -11.25 -0.47
C PRO A 106 -3.44 -11.89 -1.85
N LYS A 107 -3.27 -13.21 -1.87
CA LYS A 107 -3.45 -14.05 -3.06
C LYS A 107 -4.51 -15.09 -2.73
N ILE A 108 -5.55 -15.16 -3.53
CA ILE A 108 -6.71 -15.99 -3.26
C ILE A 108 -6.66 -17.21 -4.17
N SER A 109 -6.66 -18.40 -3.58
CA SER A 109 -6.87 -19.65 -4.33
C SER A 109 -8.24 -20.19 -3.97
N SER A 110 -9.09 -20.36 -4.97
CA SER A 110 -10.44 -20.88 -4.79
C SER A 110 -10.50 -22.35 -5.19
N THR A 111 -10.96 -23.20 -4.28
CA THR A 111 -11.18 -24.63 -4.53
C THR A 111 -12.70 -24.89 -4.51
N GLY A 112 -13.21 -25.66 -5.47
CA GLY A 112 -14.63 -26.04 -5.52
C GLY A 112 -15.60 -24.95 -5.99
N VAL A 113 -15.13 -23.98 -6.80
CA VAL A 113 -16.00 -22.98 -7.43
C VAL A 113 -16.79 -23.58 -8.58
N ARG A 114 -16.13 -24.35 -9.45
CA ARG A 114 -16.80 -25.19 -10.44
C ARG A 114 -17.16 -26.53 -9.84
N LYS A 115 -18.40 -26.94 -10.02
CA LYS A 115 -18.92 -28.21 -9.52
C LYS A 115 -19.34 -29.11 -10.65
N SER A 116 -19.11 -30.42 -10.48
CA SER A 116 -19.71 -31.41 -11.37
C SER A 116 -21.22 -31.41 -11.20
N LEU A 117 -21.97 -31.84 -12.21
CA LEU A 117 -23.43 -32.00 -12.16
C LEU A 117 -23.90 -32.79 -10.93
N ILE A 118 -23.10 -33.76 -10.47
CA ILE A 118 -23.39 -34.60 -9.30
C ILE A 118 -23.24 -33.82 -7.98
N ASP A 119 -22.25 -32.92 -7.92
CA ASP A 119 -21.90 -32.15 -6.71
C ASP A 119 -22.82 -30.92 -6.52
N ARG A 120 -23.63 -30.57 -7.54
CA ARG A 120 -24.63 -29.49 -7.48
C ARG A 120 -25.84 -29.83 -6.61
N GLY A 121 -26.07 -31.11 -6.34
CA GLY A 121 -27.03 -31.58 -5.34
C GLY A 121 -28.50 -31.61 -5.77
N TYR A 122 -28.86 -31.00 -6.91
CA TYR A 122 -30.23 -31.10 -7.45
C TYR A 122 -30.40 -32.28 -8.40
N GLY A 123 -31.60 -32.86 -8.41
CA GLY A 123 -31.93 -34.01 -9.26
C GLY A 123 -32.17 -33.61 -10.72
N ILE A 124 -31.83 -34.52 -11.64
CA ILE A 124 -32.11 -34.40 -13.10
C ILE A 124 -33.63 -34.36 -13.37
N VAL A 125 -34.43 -34.94 -12.46
CA VAL A 125 -35.89 -34.95 -12.55
C VAL A 125 -36.45 -33.61 -12.10
N GLY A 126 -37.02 -32.85 -13.04
CA GLY A 126 -37.61 -31.53 -12.78
C GLY A 126 -36.65 -30.36 -12.95
N THR A 127 -35.41 -30.61 -13.34
CA THR A 127 -34.45 -29.59 -13.81
C THR A 127 -34.28 -29.68 -15.32
N ASN A 128 -33.75 -28.62 -15.92
CA ASN A 128 -33.53 -28.54 -17.36
C ASN A 128 -32.14 -27.97 -17.66
N SER A 129 -31.71 -28.10 -18.92
CA SER A 129 -30.43 -27.55 -19.41
C SER A 129 -30.26 -26.06 -19.12
N TYR A 130 -31.36 -25.29 -19.05
CA TYR A 130 -31.29 -23.86 -18.75
C TYR A 130 -30.86 -23.57 -17.30
N ILE A 131 -31.25 -24.42 -16.34
CA ILE A 131 -30.77 -24.33 -14.96
C ILE A 131 -29.28 -24.69 -14.89
N ASP A 132 -28.86 -25.72 -15.62
CA ASP A 132 -27.47 -26.16 -15.65
C ASP A 132 -26.56 -25.07 -16.25
N GLU A 133 -26.95 -24.52 -17.40
CA GLU A 133 -26.24 -23.41 -18.04
C GLU A 133 -26.20 -22.16 -17.15
N SER A 134 -27.27 -21.89 -16.40
CA SER A 134 -27.28 -20.80 -15.44
C SER A 134 -26.32 -21.09 -14.28
N ALA A 135 -26.26 -22.32 -13.77
CA ALA A 135 -25.32 -22.69 -12.72
C ALA A 135 -23.88 -22.54 -13.20
N ASP A 136 -23.55 -23.05 -14.40
CA ASP A 136 -22.23 -22.90 -15.03
C ASP A 136 -21.83 -21.41 -15.15
N ALA A 137 -22.72 -20.57 -15.69
CA ALA A 137 -22.43 -19.16 -15.88
C ALA A 137 -22.21 -18.40 -14.55
N TYR A 138 -22.91 -18.79 -13.48
CA TYR A 138 -22.73 -18.21 -12.16
C TYR A 138 -21.48 -18.74 -11.44
N GLU A 139 -21.12 -20.01 -11.63
CA GLU A 139 -19.85 -20.57 -11.13
C GLU A 139 -18.66 -19.82 -11.77
N ASP A 140 -18.68 -19.61 -13.09
CA ASP A 140 -17.68 -18.81 -13.81
C ASP A 140 -17.66 -17.34 -13.37
N LEU A 141 -18.83 -16.76 -13.10
CA LEU A 141 -18.94 -15.39 -12.57
C LEU A 141 -18.31 -15.28 -11.18
N VAL A 142 -18.54 -16.24 -10.30
CA VAL A 142 -17.96 -16.25 -8.95
C VAL A 142 -16.43 -16.33 -9.02
N GLU A 143 -15.87 -17.16 -9.90
CA GLU A 143 -14.43 -17.23 -10.11
C GLU A 143 -13.84 -15.89 -10.56
N LYS A 144 -14.51 -15.21 -11.51
CA LYS A 144 -14.14 -13.87 -11.95
C LYS A 144 -14.27 -12.80 -10.85
N ILE A 145 -15.27 -12.92 -9.98
CA ILE A 145 -15.42 -12.02 -8.82
C ILE A 145 -14.26 -12.21 -7.84
N ILE A 146 -13.84 -13.45 -7.60
CA ILE A 146 -12.73 -13.75 -6.69
C ILE A 146 -11.43 -13.14 -7.22
N THR A 147 -11.12 -13.33 -8.50
CA THR A 147 -9.93 -12.74 -9.14
C THR A 147 -9.97 -11.21 -9.16
N ALA A 148 -11.13 -10.62 -9.46
CA ALA A 148 -11.33 -9.18 -9.38
C ALA A 148 -11.12 -8.64 -7.95
N ALA A 149 -11.63 -9.35 -6.94
CA ALA A 149 -11.48 -8.96 -5.53
C ALA A 149 -10.02 -9.03 -5.06
N GLU A 150 -9.24 -10.01 -5.53
CA GLU A 150 -7.80 -10.11 -5.29
C GLU A 150 -7.07 -8.88 -5.84
N LEU A 151 -7.30 -8.55 -7.12
CA LEU A 151 -6.66 -7.41 -7.78
C LEU A 151 -7.08 -6.09 -7.13
N GLU A 152 -8.36 -5.92 -6.81
CA GLU A 152 -8.87 -4.70 -6.18
C GLU A 152 -8.26 -4.50 -4.78
N THR A 153 -8.18 -5.58 -3.99
CA THR A 153 -7.58 -5.52 -2.65
C THR A 153 -6.09 -5.22 -2.72
N THR A 154 -5.40 -5.82 -3.69
CA THR A 154 -3.99 -5.56 -3.98
C THR A 154 -3.75 -4.10 -4.36
N MET A 155 -4.56 -3.54 -5.26
CA MET A 155 -4.49 -2.13 -5.65
C MET A 155 -4.71 -1.20 -4.45
N LYS A 156 -5.73 -1.46 -3.61
CA LYS A 156 -6.00 -0.66 -2.40
C LYS A 156 -4.81 -0.69 -1.44
N ARG A 157 -4.18 -1.86 -1.25
CA ARG A 157 -3.00 -1.99 -0.39
C ARG A 157 -1.79 -1.24 -0.94
N LEU A 158 -1.50 -1.36 -2.23
CA LEU A 158 -0.42 -0.63 -2.88
C LEU A 158 -0.63 0.88 -2.82
N LEU A 159 -1.85 1.35 -3.11
CA LEU A 159 -2.18 2.78 -3.08
C LEU A 159 -1.95 3.38 -1.69
N ASN A 160 -2.41 2.68 -0.64
CA ASN A 160 -2.18 3.09 0.74
C ASN A 160 -0.68 3.18 1.08
N GLU A 161 0.14 2.24 0.62
CA GLU A 161 1.58 2.29 0.85
C GLU A 161 2.27 3.40 0.05
N ILE A 162 1.85 3.63 -1.21
CA ILE A 162 2.34 4.73 -2.05
C ILE A 162 2.04 6.06 -1.37
N GLU A 163 0.83 6.25 -0.84
CA GLU A 163 0.46 7.49 -0.17
C GLU A 163 1.27 7.70 1.13
N LYS A 164 1.43 6.66 1.95
CA LYS A 164 2.31 6.71 3.13
C LYS A 164 3.75 7.07 2.76
N THR A 165 4.27 6.48 1.69
CA THR A 165 5.63 6.75 1.21
C THR A 165 5.75 8.17 0.68
N LYS A 166 4.78 8.66 -0.10
CA LYS A 166 4.70 10.05 -0.57
C LYS A 166 4.72 11.04 0.61
N ARG A 167 3.90 10.81 1.63
CA ARG A 167 3.85 11.66 2.84
C ARG A 167 5.21 11.67 3.56
N ARG A 168 5.88 10.51 3.69
CA ARG A 168 7.21 10.41 4.30
C ARG A 168 8.30 11.12 3.50
N VAL A 169 8.30 10.97 2.17
CA VAL A 169 9.24 11.66 1.27
C VAL A 169 9.08 13.18 1.39
N ASN A 170 7.84 13.67 1.36
CA ASN A 170 7.54 15.10 1.50
C ASN A 170 7.90 15.63 2.89
N ALA A 171 7.63 14.87 3.95
CA ALA A 171 8.03 15.26 5.30
C ALA A 171 9.55 15.38 5.45
N LEU A 172 10.32 14.50 4.80
CA LEU A 172 11.77 14.59 4.78
C LEU A 172 12.25 15.82 4.00
N GLU A 173 11.69 16.05 2.82
CA GLU A 173 12.12 17.11 1.90
C GLU A 173 11.79 18.52 2.40
N PHE A 174 10.57 18.74 2.90
CA PHE A 174 10.07 20.08 3.21
C PHE A 174 10.08 20.44 4.70
N LYS A 175 10.29 19.47 5.60
CA LYS A 175 10.28 19.71 7.05
C LYS A 175 11.57 19.25 7.71
N VAL A 176 11.83 17.94 7.72
CA VAL A 176 12.91 17.36 8.54
C VAL A 176 14.30 17.81 8.07
N ILE A 177 14.61 17.72 6.78
CA ILE A 177 15.94 18.12 6.27
C ILE A 177 16.16 19.64 6.45
N PRO A 178 15.22 20.53 6.07
CA PRO A 178 15.34 21.96 6.35
C PRO A 178 15.53 22.30 7.83
N ASP A 179 14.75 21.70 8.73
CA ASP A 179 14.84 21.93 10.18
C ASP A 179 16.21 21.51 10.74
N LEU A 180 16.74 20.37 10.28
CA LEU A 180 18.08 19.90 10.67
C LEU A 180 19.17 20.84 10.16
N ILE A 181 19.06 21.35 8.93
CA ILE A 181 20.01 22.31 8.36
C ILE A 181 19.95 23.64 9.12
N ALA A 182 18.77 24.14 9.46
CA ALA A 182 18.60 25.34 10.27
C ALA A 182 19.24 25.19 11.66
N THR A 183 18.99 24.06 12.32
CA THR A 183 19.58 23.75 13.63
C THR A 183 21.11 23.65 13.55
N MET A 184 21.65 23.00 12.52
CA MET A 184 23.09 22.93 12.29
C MET A 184 23.72 24.31 12.07
N LYS A 185 23.05 25.20 11.30
CA LYS A 185 23.51 26.58 11.08
C LYS A 185 23.53 27.37 12.40
N TYR A 186 22.49 27.23 13.23
CA TYR A 186 22.43 27.86 14.55
C TYR A 186 23.59 27.43 15.45
N ILE A 187 23.81 26.12 15.63
CA ILE A 187 24.90 25.62 16.48
C ILE A 187 26.26 26.06 15.94
N ARG A 188 26.46 26.05 14.62
CA ARG A 188 27.71 26.53 14.02
C ARG A 188 27.96 28.00 14.35
N PHE A 189 26.95 28.85 14.16
CA PHE A 189 27.05 30.28 14.46
C PHE A 189 27.37 30.53 15.94
N THR A 190 26.69 29.83 16.85
CA THR A 190 26.94 29.96 18.30
C THR A 190 28.35 29.51 18.69
N LEU A 191 28.84 28.40 18.12
CA LEU A 191 30.21 27.93 18.37
C LEU A 191 31.27 28.92 17.85
N GLU A 192 31.04 29.52 16.68
CA GLU A 192 31.93 30.54 16.11
C GLU A 192 31.98 31.80 17.00
N GLU A 193 30.85 32.24 17.53
CA GLU A 193 30.80 33.36 18.48
C GLU A 193 31.49 33.04 19.81
N MET A 194 31.31 31.83 20.36
CA MET A 194 32.04 31.40 21.56
C MET A 194 33.56 31.37 21.35
N GLU A 195 34.03 30.95 20.16
CA GLU A 195 35.46 30.98 19.81
C GLU A 195 35.99 32.42 19.65
N ARG A 196 35.19 33.34 19.07
CA ARG A 196 35.54 34.77 18.99
C ARG A 196 35.64 35.42 20.38
N GLU A 197 34.71 35.12 21.29
CA GLU A 197 34.80 35.59 22.67
C GLU A 197 36.04 35.03 23.38
N GLY A 198 36.31 33.73 23.23
CA GLY A 198 37.47 33.07 23.83
C GLY A 198 38.79 33.68 23.38
N THR A 199 38.96 33.90 22.06
CA THR A 199 40.15 34.56 21.51
C THR A 199 40.29 36.01 21.99
N SER A 200 39.18 36.74 22.10
CA SER A 200 39.17 38.12 22.62
C SER A 200 39.57 38.18 24.10
N ARG A 201 39.09 37.24 24.93
CA ARG A 201 39.51 37.13 26.34
C ARG A 201 41.00 36.83 26.46
N LEU A 202 41.52 35.88 25.67
CA LEU A 202 42.94 35.54 25.67
C LEU A 202 43.83 36.72 25.26
N LYS A 203 43.42 37.51 24.26
CA LYS A 203 44.13 38.75 23.87
C LYS A 203 44.22 39.75 25.03
N ARG A 204 43.09 40.02 25.72
CA ARG A 204 43.05 40.94 26.88
C ARG A 204 43.92 40.46 28.05
N VAL A 205 43.93 39.16 28.34
CA VAL A 205 44.79 38.59 29.38
C VAL A 205 46.27 38.76 29.02
N LYS A 206 46.64 38.50 27.76
CA LYS A 206 48.01 38.67 27.27
C LYS A 206 48.48 40.13 27.34
N GLU A 207 47.61 41.09 27.02
CA GLU A 207 47.90 42.53 27.18
C GLU A 207 48.14 42.92 28.64
N ARG A 208 47.30 42.42 29.56
CA ARG A 208 47.49 42.65 31.01
C ARG A 208 48.81 42.09 31.52
N MET A 209 49.19 40.87 31.10
CA MET A 209 50.47 40.28 31.47
C MET A 209 51.67 41.05 30.91
N LYS A 210 51.54 41.64 29.72
CA LYS A 210 52.58 42.51 29.13
C LYS A 210 52.73 43.85 29.82
N ASN A 211 51.66 44.40 30.39
CA ASN A 211 51.68 45.68 31.10
C ASN A 211 52.11 45.56 32.57
N GLN A 212 52.18 44.34 33.10
CA GLN A 212 52.67 44.04 34.46
C GLN A 212 54.13 43.56 34.50
N ALA A 213 54.75 43.35 33.35
CA ALA A 213 56.17 43.04 33.18
C ALA A 213 56.90 44.29 32.68
#